data_AF-A0A1B4ZBN1-F1
#
_entry.id   AF-A0A1B4ZBN1-F1
#
_cell.length_a   1.000
_cell.length_b   1.000
_cell.length_c   1.000
_cell.angle_alpha   90.00
_cell.angle_beta   90.00
_cell.angle_gamma   90.00
#
_symmetry.space_group_name_H-M   'P 1'
#
loop_
_entity.id
_entity.type
_entity.pdbx_description
1 polymer ?
#
loop_
_entity_poly.entity_id
_entity_poly.type
_entity_poly.pdbx_seq_one_letter_code
_entity_poly.pdbx_strand_id
1 'polypeptide(L)'
;MTWIVAFGLLAVFGGVHSASTGCKNCIILGKEEKAMFRAHSDACLPQSEVDPKLVEAMLNGELTEDPALKRHVYCVLLKCKVVGKDGKLHKTAVLGKMAARADGKNATKVLEGCAEQSGDTPEDIAWKLFRCGYDKKAVLFEYMPTNIGSDIIENNS
;
A
#
# COMPACT_ATOMS: atom_id res chain seq x y z
N MET A 1 -49.87 40.98 -33.29
CA MET A 1 -48.69 41.87 -33.43
C MET A 1 -47.43 41.04 -33.21
N THR A 2 -46.45 41.20 -34.10
CA THR A 2 -45.11 40.59 -34.04
C THR A 2 -44.16 41.35 -33.11
N TRP A 3 -43.27 40.66 -32.40
CA TRP A 3 -41.82 40.95 -32.51
C TRP A 3 -40.87 39.85 -31.99
N ILE A 4 -39.59 40.02 -32.35
CA ILE A 4 -38.44 39.11 -32.31
C ILE A 4 -37.20 40.03 -32.08
N VAL A 5 -36.06 39.67 -31.48
CA VAL A 5 -35.36 38.39 -31.23
C VAL A 5 -34.53 38.49 -29.95
N ALA A 6 -34.25 37.37 -29.26
CA ALA A 6 -32.88 37.13 -28.77
C ALA A 6 -32.60 35.65 -28.41
N PHE A 7 -31.78 34.97 -29.23
CA PHE A 7 -30.96 33.87 -28.72
C PHE A 7 -29.85 34.46 -27.83
N GLY A 8 -29.64 33.89 -26.65
CA GLY A 8 -28.58 34.31 -25.73
C GLY A 8 -28.08 33.13 -24.89
N LEU A 9 -26.89 32.64 -25.23
CA LEU A 9 -26.19 31.61 -24.46
C LEU A 9 -25.99 32.04 -23.01
N LEU A 10 -26.26 31.15 -22.06
CA LEU A 10 -25.41 30.92 -20.88
C LEU A 10 -25.80 29.59 -20.23
N ALA A 11 -25.17 28.51 -20.70
CA ALA A 11 -25.09 27.28 -19.92
C ALA A 11 -24.17 27.53 -18.72
N VAL A 12 -24.75 27.70 -17.53
CA VAL A 12 -23.98 27.69 -16.28
C VAL A 12 -24.48 26.55 -15.41
N PHE A 13 -23.59 25.59 -15.25
CA PHE A 13 -23.71 24.39 -14.44
C PHE A 13 -24.19 24.71 -13.01
N GLY A 14 -25.44 24.35 -12.71
CA GLY A 14 -25.98 24.21 -11.36
C GLY A 14 -26.02 22.75 -10.88
N GLY A 15 -25.23 21.88 -11.50
CA GLY A 15 -25.08 20.49 -11.10
C GLY A 15 -24.37 20.39 -9.76
N VAL A 16 -25.13 20.47 -8.66
CA VAL A 16 -24.66 20.05 -7.35
C VAL A 16 -24.57 18.52 -7.38
N HIS A 17 -23.48 18.00 -7.92
CA HIS A 17 -23.13 16.60 -7.74
C HIS A 17 -23.11 16.35 -6.24
N SER A 18 -23.85 15.33 -5.79
CA SER A 18 -23.82 14.89 -4.40
C SER A 18 -22.37 14.72 -3.98
N ALA A 19 -21.93 15.54 -3.02
CA ALA A 19 -20.70 15.27 -2.29
C ALA A 19 -20.80 13.83 -1.79
N SER A 20 -19.71 13.08 -1.95
CA SER A 20 -19.71 11.62 -1.88
C SER A 20 -20.51 11.10 -0.69
N THR A 21 -21.29 10.05 -0.92
CA THR A 21 -21.72 9.14 0.15
C THR A 21 -20.45 8.50 0.70
N GLY A 22 -19.80 9.21 1.63
CA GLY A 22 -18.57 8.79 2.28
C GLY A 22 -18.77 7.39 2.83
N CYS A 23 -17.97 6.46 2.34
CA CYS A 23 -17.99 5.07 2.76
C CYS A 23 -17.76 5.02 4.28
N LYS A 24 -18.82 4.82 5.06
CA LYS A 24 -18.84 4.98 6.52
C LYS A 24 -17.95 3.98 7.28
N ASN A 25 -17.37 3.01 6.57
CA ASN A 25 -16.44 2.00 7.09
C ASN A 25 -15.16 1.83 6.23
N CYS A 26 -14.86 2.74 5.29
CA CYS A 26 -13.61 2.65 4.54
C CYS A 26 -12.46 3.16 5.39
N ILE A 27 -11.62 2.23 5.86
CA ILE A 27 -10.36 2.54 6.51
C ILE A 27 -9.37 2.96 5.43
N ILE A 28 -9.36 4.26 5.14
CA ILE A 28 -8.27 4.89 4.40
C ILE A 28 -7.08 4.98 5.38
N LEU A 29 -6.07 4.10 5.27
CA LEU A 29 -4.75 4.51 5.75
C LEU A 29 -4.31 5.71 4.91
N GLY A 30 -3.83 6.73 5.59
CA GLY A 30 -3.80 8.08 5.08
C GLY A 30 -2.78 8.27 3.96
N LYS A 31 -2.81 9.47 3.37
CA LYS A 31 -1.68 9.99 2.58
C LYS A 31 -0.35 9.90 3.37
N GLU A 32 -0.44 9.97 4.70
CA GLU A 32 0.66 9.88 5.66
C GLU A 32 1.35 8.51 5.66
N GLU A 33 0.63 7.38 5.76
CA GLU A 33 1.24 6.05 5.66
C GLU A 33 1.98 5.84 4.33
N LYS A 34 1.35 6.26 3.22
CA LYS A 34 1.94 6.13 1.88
C LYS A 34 3.17 7.03 1.71
N ALA A 35 3.18 8.21 2.31
CA ALA A 35 4.33 9.10 2.36
C ALA A 35 5.47 8.52 3.22
N MET A 36 5.15 7.95 4.39
CA MET A 36 6.11 7.30 5.28
C MET A 36 6.78 6.09 4.62
N PHE A 37 6.01 5.24 3.92
CA PHE A 37 6.58 4.13 3.16
C PHE A 37 7.54 4.63 2.08
N ARG A 38 7.13 5.62 1.28
CA ARG A 38 7.96 6.23 0.22
C ARG A 38 9.26 6.81 0.79
N ALA A 39 9.19 7.61 1.85
CA ALA A 39 10.38 8.18 2.50
C ALA A 39 11.36 7.10 3.02
N HIS A 40 10.86 5.95 3.48
CA HIS A 40 11.71 4.82 3.85
C HIS A 40 12.28 4.07 2.64
N SER A 41 11.51 3.91 1.57
CA SER A 41 11.91 3.36 0.26
C SER A 41 13.04 4.19 -0.36
N ASP A 42 12.86 5.50 -0.47
CA ASP A 42 13.85 6.44 -1.01
C ASP A 42 15.18 6.37 -0.22
N ALA A 43 15.08 6.31 1.11
CA ALA A 43 16.23 6.14 2.01
C ALA A 43 16.85 4.73 2.01
N CYS A 44 16.29 3.79 1.25
CA CYS A 44 16.79 2.42 1.07
C CYS A 44 17.39 2.19 -0.32
N LEU A 45 16.98 2.92 -1.36
CA LEU A 45 17.55 2.86 -2.72
C LEU A 45 19.10 2.73 -2.72
N PRO A 46 19.88 3.65 -2.11
CA PRO A 46 21.35 3.60 -2.16
C PRO A 46 21.98 2.46 -1.37
N GLN A 47 21.25 1.81 -0.46
CA GLN A 47 21.74 0.65 0.29
C GLN A 47 21.39 -0.68 -0.41
N SER A 48 20.28 -0.70 -1.13
CA SER A 48 19.81 -1.89 -1.86
C SER A 48 20.48 -2.05 -3.23
N GLU A 49 20.83 -0.94 -3.88
CA GLU A 49 21.25 -0.87 -5.29
C GLU A 49 20.20 -1.45 -6.26
N VAL A 50 18.92 -1.39 -5.87
CA VAL A 50 17.79 -1.86 -6.70
C VAL A 50 17.50 -0.88 -7.83
N ASP A 51 17.15 -1.40 -9.01
CA ASP A 51 16.55 -0.58 -10.08
C ASP A 51 15.21 -0.02 -9.56
N PRO A 52 15.01 1.32 -9.57
CA PRO A 52 13.73 1.93 -9.19
C PRO A 52 12.51 1.32 -9.90
N LYS A 53 12.66 0.82 -11.13
CA LYS A 53 11.60 0.14 -11.88
C LYS A 53 11.13 -1.16 -11.21
N LEU A 54 12.02 -1.90 -10.54
CA LEU A 54 11.64 -3.09 -9.78
C LEU A 54 10.86 -2.73 -8.51
N VAL A 55 11.15 -1.56 -7.93
CA VAL A 55 10.38 -1.02 -6.79
C VAL A 55 9.00 -0.54 -7.28
N GLU A 56 8.92 0.15 -8.41
CA GLU A 56 7.64 0.55 -9.04
C GLU A 56 6.79 -0.67 -9.43
N ALA A 57 7.39 -1.68 -10.05
CA ALA A 57 6.73 -2.95 -10.39
C ALA A 57 6.19 -3.65 -9.14
N MET A 58 7.02 -3.81 -8.09
CA MET A 58 6.59 -4.35 -6.80
C MET A 58 5.42 -3.56 -6.20
N LEU A 59 5.47 -2.22 -6.27
CA LEU A 59 4.40 -1.34 -5.77
C LEU A 59 3.10 -1.50 -6.57
N ASN A 60 3.17 -1.83 -7.86
CA ASN A 60 2.01 -2.17 -8.70
C ASN A 60 1.50 -3.61 -8.49
N GLY A 61 2.27 -4.45 -7.76
CA GLY A 61 1.93 -5.84 -7.42
C GLY A 61 2.75 -6.90 -8.15
N GLU A 62 3.75 -6.51 -8.95
CA GLU A 62 4.61 -7.39 -9.74
C GLU A 62 5.86 -7.80 -8.93
N LEU A 63 5.79 -8.98 -8.29
CA LEU A 63 6.77 -9.46 -7.30
C LEU A 63 7.86 -10.37 -7.87
N THR A 64 8.89 -9.78 -8.48
CA THR A 64 10.07 -10.50 -8.99
C THR A 64 11.04 -10.94 -7.88
N GLU A 65 11.69 -12.10 -8.00
CA GLU A 65 12.80 -12.50 -7.11
C GLU A 65 14.13 -11.92 -7.57
N ASP A 66 14.32 -10.62 -7.33
CA ASP A 66 15.60 -9.95 -7.55
C ASP A 66 16.36 -9.74 -6.21
N PRO A 67 17.68 -10.06 -6.12
CA PRO A 67 18.45 -9.90 -4.89
C PRO A 67 18.54 -8.45 -4.36
N ALA A 68 18.55 -7.44 -5.24
CA ALA A 68 18.54 -6.04 -4.84
C ALA A 68 17.16 -5.63 -4.32
N LEU A 69 16.09 -6.12 -4.93
CA LEU A 69 14.72 -5.93 -4.43
C LEU A 69 14.51 -6.58 -3.05
N LYS A 70 15.08 -7.78 -2.80
CA LYS A 70 15.09 -8.41 -1.47
C LYS A 70 15.79 -7.53 -0.42
N ARG A 71 16.99 -7.02 -0.74
CA ARG A 71 17.71 -6.04 0.12
C ARG A 71 16.88 -4.77 0.36
N HIS A 72 16.18 -4.28 -0.66
CA HIS A 72 15.32 -3.10 -0.56
C HIS A 72 14.17 -3.32 0.43
N VAL A 73 13.40 -4.40 0.25
CA VAL A 73 12.30 -4.77 1.15
C VAL A 73 12.79 -4.94 2.59
N TYR A 74 13.91 -5.64 2.80
CA TYR A 74 14.52 -5.81 4.12
C TYR A 74 14.86 -4.46 4.76
N CYS A 75 15.53 -3.56 4.03
CA CYS A 75 15.86 -2.22 4.51
C CYS A 75 14.61 -1.41 4.89
N VAL A 76 13.54 -1.46 4.08
CA VAL A 76 12.29 -0.76 4.37
C VAL A 76 11.61 -1.34 5.62
N LEU A 77 11.51 -2.67 5.73
CA LEU A 77 10.92 -3.33 6.90
C LEU A 77 11.72 -3.06 8.19
N LEU A 78 13.05 -2.97 8.11
CA LEU A 78 13.93 -2.54 9.22
C LEU A 78 13.64 -1.10 9.65
N LYS A 79 13.60 -0.14 8.72
CA LYS A 79 13.28 1.28 9.02
C LYS A 79 11.86 1.40 9.62
N CYS A 80 10.92 0.64 9.08
CA CYS A 80 9.56 0.50 9.61
C CYS A 80 9.50 -0.23 10.97
N LYS A 81 10.60 -0.80 11.48
CA LYS A 81 10.67 -1.63 12.70
C LYS A 81 9.71 -2.83 12.70
N VAL A 82 9.36 -3.33 11.51
CA VAL A 82 8.51 -4.52 11.30
C VAL A 82 9.34 -5.79 11.47
N VAL A 83 10.62 -5.75 11.09
CA VAL A 83 11.57 -6.86 11.30
C VAL A 83 12.76 -6.45 12.18
N GLY A 84 13.39 -7.45 12.78
CA GLY A 84 14.70 -7.32 13.42
C GLY A 84 15.87 -7.43 12.43
N LYS A 85 17.11 -7.27 12.93
CA LYS A 85 18.36 -7.47 12.15
C LYS A 85 18.59 -8.91 11.70
N ASP A 86 17.77 -9.84 12.19
CA ASP A 86 17.70 -11.25 11.81
C ASP A 86 16.65 -11.52 10.71
N GLY A 87 16.00 -10.47 10.19
CA GLY A 87 14.95 -10.56 9.18
C GLY A 87 13.58 -11.00 9.73
N LYS A 88 13.49 -11.38 11.01
CA LYS A 88 12.28 -11.94 11.60
C LYS A 88 11.31 -10.88 12.07
N LEU A 89 10.01 -11.22 12.07
CA LEU A 89 8.93 -10.34 12.50
C LEU A 89 9.12 -9.86 13.95
N HIS A 90 9.24 -8.56 14.14
CA HIS A 90 9.36 -7.94 15.45
C HIS A 90 7.97 -7.70 16.08
N LYS A 91 7.33 -8.82 16.48
CA LYS A 91 5.91 -8.91 16.90
C LYS A 91 5.45 -7.75 17.80
N THR A 92 6.21 -7.44 18.86
CA THR A 92 5.85 -6.39 19.82
C THR A 92 5.79 -4.98 19.20
N ALA A 93 6.70 -4.65 18.28
CA ALA A 93 6.68 -3.36 17.59
C ALA A 93 5.55 -3.26 16.56
N VAL A 94 5.22 -4.38 15.89
CA VAL A 94 4.06 -4.48 15.00
C VAL A 94 2.77 -4.30 15.79
N LEU A 95 2.57 -5.07 16.88
CA LEU A 95 1.43 -4.95 17.79
C LEU A 95 1.22 -3.49 18.26
N GLY A 96 2.28 -2.84 18.74
CA GLY A 96 2.21 -1.45 19.20
C GLY A 96 1.81 -0.45 18.10
N LYS A 97 2.32 -0.62 16.87
CA LYS A 97 1.94 0.22 15.72
C LYS A 97 0.54 -0.08 15.18
N MET A 98 0.12 -1.34 15.23
CA MET A 98 -1.19 -1.77 14.74
C MET A 98 -2.32 -1.45 15.72
N ALA A 99 -2.04 -1.36 17.03
CA ALA A 99 -3.06 -1.05 18.05
C ALA A 99 -3.78 0.29 17.85
N ALA A 100 -3.14 1.26 17.18
CA ALA A 100 -3.73 2.55 16.83
C ALA A 100 -4.57 2.54 15.53
N ARG A 101 -4.62 1.42 14.80
CA ARG A 101 -5.29 1.29 13.51
C ARG A 101 -6.58 0.49 13.61
N ALA A 102 -7.64 0.94 12.94
CA ALA A 102 -8.95 0.31 12.96
C ALA A 102 -8.95 -1.14 12.41
N ASP A 103 -8.02 -1.46 11.51
CA ASP A 103 -7.81 -2.77 10.89
C ASP A 103 -6.60 -3.54 11.49
N GLY A 104 -5.88 -2.94 12.43
CA GLY A 104 -4.59 -3.43 12.90
C GLY A 104 -4.64 -4.81 13.56
N LYS A 105 -5.79 -5.22 14.11
CA LYS A 105 -6.02 -6.57 14.62
C LYS A 105 -5.94 -7.63 13.52
N ASN A 106 -6.48 -7.34 12.33
CA ASN A 106 -6.42 -8.23 11.17
C ASN A 106 -4.99 -8.25 10.61
N ALA A 107 -4.37 -7.08 10.45
CA ALA A 107 -2.98 -6.93 10.03
C ALA A 107 -2.01 -7.76 10.89
N THR A 108 -2.17 -7.66 12.21
CA THR A 108 -1.39 -8.40 13.21
C THR A 108 -1.57 -9.91 13.03
N LYS A 109 -2.82 -10.39 12.99
CA LYS A 109 -3.12 -11.82 12.88
C LYS A 109 -2.51 -12.45 11.62
N VAL A 110 -2.54 -11.73 10.48
CA VAL A 110 -1.94 -12.23 9.23
C VAL A 110 -0.41 -12.28 9.35
N LEU A 111 0.22 -11.23 9.88
CA LEU A 111 1.68 -11.22 10.08
C LEU A 111 2.15 -12.26 11.09
N GLU A 112 1.44 -12.46 12.20
CA GLU A 112 1.75 -13.51 13.17
C GLU A 112 1.66 -14.90 12.53
N GLY A 113 0.62 -15.14 11.72
CA GLY A 113 0.49 -16.32 10.85
C GLY A 113 1.47 -16.39 9.68
N CYS A 114 2.41 -15.45 9.58
CA CYS A 114 3.54 -15.44 8.65
C CYS A 114 4.89 -15.33 9.38
N ALA A 115 4.95 -15.29 10.71
CA ALA A 115 6.16 -14.95 11.45
C ALA A 115 7.30 -16.00 11.33
N GLU A 116 6.94 -17.25 11.06
CA GLU A 116 7.86 -18.40 11.04
C GLU A 116 8.43 -18.66 9.64
N GLN A 117 9.13 -17.65 9.09
CA GLN A 117 9.87 -17.80 7.84
C GLN A 117 11.31 -18.25 8.09
N SER A 118 11.83 -19.03 7.15
CA SER A 118 13.21 -19.49 7.09
C SER A 118 13.87 -19.07 5.77
N GLY A 119 15.16 -18.78 5.79
CA GLY A 119 15.94 -18.34 4.63
C GLY A 119 17.42 -18.33 4.98
N ASP A 120 18.26 -18.26 3.96
CA ASP A 120 19.72 -18.35 4.12
C ASP A 120 20.31 -17.03 4.67
N THR A 121 19.63 -15.90 4.44
CA THR A 121 20.00 -14.58 4.95
C THR A 121 18.81 -13.86 5.62
N PRO A 122 19.06 -12.80 6.43
CA PRO A 122 18.02 -11.91 6.94
C PRO A 122 17.13 -11.30 5.84
N GLU A 123 17.70 -10.99 4.67
CA GLU A 123 16.96 -10.51 3.51
C GLU A 123 15.96 -11.55 2.98
N ASP A 124 16.36 -12.82 2.86
CA ASP A 124 15.47 -13.89 2.40
C ASP A 124 14.34 -14.17 3.41
N ILE A 125 14.63 -14.13 4.72
CA ILE A 125 13.63 -14.26 5.77
C ILE A 125 12.61 -13.11 5.69
N ALA A 126 13.10 -11.87 5.57
CA ALA A 126 12.25 -10.68 5.46
C ALA A 126 11.44 -10.66 4.16
N TRP A 127 12.01 -11.11 3.04
CA TRP A 127 11.33 -11.23 1.74
C TRP A 127 10.20 -12.27 1.78
N LYS A 128 10.43 -13.44 2.39
CA LYS A 128 9.40 -14.46 2.55
C LYS A 128 8.29 -14.01 3.49
N LEU A 129 8.62 -13.23 4.53
CA LEU A 129 7.65 -12.64 5.45
C LEU A 129 6.77 -11.61 4.73
N PHE A 130 7.41 -10.76 3.92
CA PHE A 130 6.77 -9.79 3.05
C PHE A 130 5.79 -10.46 2.07
N ARG A 131 6.25 -11.47 1.31
CA ARG A 131 5.39 -12.23 0.39
C ARG A 131 4.22 -12.92 1.10
N CYS A 132 4.48 -13.66 2.20
CA CYS A 132 3.41 -14.32 2.95
C CYS A 132 2.34 -13.33 3.43
N GLY A 133 2.75 -12.13 3.85
CA GLY A 133 1.82 -11.06 4.21
C GLY A 133 1.07 -10.48 3.00
N TYR A 134 1.76 -10.26 1.89
CA TYR A 134 1.17 -9.77 0.63
C TYR A 134 0.13 -10.75 0.07
N ASP A 135 0.48 -12.03 -0.05
CA ASP A 135 -0.38 -13.10 -0.58
C ASP A 135 -1.67 -13.27 0.24
N LYS A 136 -1.56 -13.11 1.57
CA LYS A 136 -2.69 -13.13 2.51
C LYS A 136 -3.42 -11.78 2.63
N LYS A 137 -3.08 -10.79 1.79
CA LYS A 137 -3.63 -9.43 1.79
C LYS A 137 -3.62 -8.81 3.19
N ALA A 138 -2.50 -8.93 3.90
CA ALA A 138 -2.31 -8.18 5.13
C ALA A 138 -2.36 -6.69 4.78
N VAL A 139 -3.33 -5.97 5.36
CA VAL A 139 -3.47 -4.51 5.44
C VAL A 139 -2.16 -3.75 5.17
N LEU A 140 -1.07 -4.07 5.88
CA LEU A 140 0.24 -3.41 5.73
C LEU A 140 0.79 -3.34 4.29
N PHE A 141 0.35 -4.23 3.40
CA PHE A 141 0.73 -4.32 1.99
C PHE A 141 -0.40 -3.94 1.03
N GLU A 142 -1.64 -3.79 1.53
CA GLU A 142 -2.82 -3.28 0.81
C GLU A 142 -2.67 -1.80 0.38
N TYR A 143 -1.62 -1.13 0.87
CA TYR A 143 -1.26 0.25 0.51
C TYR A 143 -0.09 0.37 -0.48
N MET A 144 0.48 -0.75 -0.92
CA MET A 144 1.14 -0.78 -2.22
C MET A 144 0.06 -0.50 -3.27
N PRO A 145 0.26 0.45 -4.20
CA PRO A 145 -0.74 0.80 -5.21
C PRO A 145 -0.93 -0.33 -6.23
N THR A 146 -1.61 -1.40 -5.81
CA THR A 146 -2.17 -2.36 -6.75
C THR A 146 -3.14 -1.61 -7.65
N ASN A 147 -2.77 -1.43 -8.92
CA ASN A 147 -3.73 -1.15 -10.01
C ASN A 147 -4.54 -2.42 -10.35
N ILE A 148 -4.81 -3.23 -9.32
CA ILE A 148 -5.59 -4.46 -9.29
C ILE A 148 -6.56 -4.27 -8.11
N GLY A 149 -7.51 -3.35 -8.28
CA GLY A 149 -8.41 -2.94 -7.20
C GLY A 149 -9.42 -1.84 -7.52
N SER A 150 -9.16 -0.96 -8.49
CA SER A 150 -10.14 0.03 -8.98
C SER A 150 -10.87 -0.39 -10.27
N ASP A 151 -10.26 -1.29 -11.06
CA ASP A 151 -10.71 -1.55 -12.43
C ASP A 151 -11.48 -2.88 -12.57
N ILE A 152 -11.96 -3.45 -11.44
CA ILE A 152 -12.90 -4.59 -11.42
C ILE A 152 -14.14 -4.28 -10.58
N ILE A 153 -14.74 -3.10 -10.82
CA ILE A 153 -16.20 -2.96 -10.93
C ILE A 153 -16.45 -2.17 -12.20
N GLU A 154 -16.19 -2.82 -13.34
CA GLU A 154 -16.54 -2.31 -14.65
C GLU A 154 -18.05 -2.53 -14.91
N ASN A 155 -18.70 -1.51 -15.47
CA ASN A 155 -19.94 -1.54 -16.28
C ASN A 155 -20.83 -2.80 -16.20
N ASN A 156 -21.97 -2.72 -15.48
CA ASN A 156 -23.29 -3.09 -16.02
C ASN A 156 -24.45 -2.78 -15.04
N SER A 157 -25.43 -2.00 -15.54
CA SER A 157 -26.73 -1.56 -14.94
C SER A 157 -26.76 -0.13 -14.42
#